data_AF-Q7D387-F1
#
_entry.id   AF-Q7D387-F1
#
_cell.length_a   1.000
_cell.length_b   1.000
_cell.length_c   1.000
_cell.angle_alpha   90.00
_cell.angle_beta   90.00
_cell.angle_gamma   90.00
#
_symmetry.space_group_name_H-M   'P 1'
#
loop_
_entity.id
_entity.type
_entity.pdbx_description
1 polymer ?
#
loop_
_entity_poly.entity_id
_entity_poly.type
_entity_poly.pdbx_seq_one_letter_code
_entity_poly.pdbx_strand_id
1 'polypeptide(L)' 'MSFVLEKHWERLLEEIAACEMAVREIEIDLRLRAMANNVNERELILLRRLKEEKADLLYRCLNLKEAFIALLRENDLAAG' A
#
# COMPACT_ATOMS: atom_id res chain seq x y z
N MET A 1 14.37 12.93 14.72
CA MET A 1 13.13 12.27 15.19
C MET A 1 13.47 11.41 16.41
N SER A 2 12.50 11.02 17.24
CA SER A 2 12.76 9.96 18.24
C SER A 2 13.09 8.64 17.53
N PHE A 3 13.96 7.81 18.09
CA PHE A 3 14.30 6.47 17.57
C PHE A 3 13.05 5.61 17.27
N VAL A 4 12.01 5.75 18.09
CA VAL A 4 10.73 5.04 17.89
C VAL A 4 10.01 5.50 16.62
N LEU A 5 10.03 6.81 16.33
CA LEU A 5 9.39 7.39 15.14
C LEU A 5 10.14 6.99 13.87
N GLU A 6 11.47 6.93 13.90
CA GLU A 6 12.29 6.46 12.78
C GLU A 6 11.99 4.99 12.44
N LYS A 7 11.87 4.12 13.45
CA LYS A 7 11.49 2.72 13.24
C LYS A 7 10.08 2.56 12.69
N HIS A 8 9.13 3.37 13.14
CA HIS A 8 7.78 3.37 12.58
C HIS A 8 7.73 3.88 11.14
N TRP A 9 8.56 4.87 10.81
CA TRP A 9 8.70 5.38 9.45
C TRP A 9 9.28 4.33 8.51
N GLU A 10 10.36 3.65 8.88
CA GLU A 10 10.94 2.55 8.10
C GLU A 10 9.91 1.46 7.81
N ARG A 11 9.22 0.98 8.85
CA ARG A 11 8.18 -0.05 8.72
C ARG A 11 7.02 0.39 7.84
N LEU A 12 6.63 1.66 7.92
CA LEU A 12 5.58 2.21 7.07
C LEU A 12 5.99 2.20 5.59
N LEU A 13 7.24 2.55 5.28
CA LEU A 13 7.75 2.49 3.92
C LEU A 13 7.80 1.05 3.38
N GLU A 14 8.21 0.10 4.21
CA GLU A 14 8.19 -1.33 3.86
C GLU A 14 6.76 -1.82 3.56
N GLU A 15 5.79 -1.46 4.39
CA GLU A 15 4.39 -1.85 4.21
C GLU A 15 3.78 -1.24 2.93
N ILE A 16 4.12 0.03 2.62
CA ILE A 16 3.72 0.68 1.37
C ILE A 16 4.28 -0.10 0.18
N ALA A 17 5.58 -0.41 0.18
CA ALA A 17 6.21 -1.15 -0.91
C ALA A 17 5.60 -2.54 -1.10
N ALA A 18 5.34 -3.26 0.00
CA ALA A 18 4.69 -4.56 -0.02
C ALA A 18 3.26 -4.50 -0.59
N CYS A 19 2.47 -3.49 -0.19
CA CYS A 19 1.12 -3.29 -0.71
C CYS A 19 1.12 -2.96 -2.21
N GLU A 20 2.01 -2.07 -2.66
CA GLU A 20 2.12 -1.75 -4.09
C GLU A 20 2.52 -2.98 -4.91
N MET A 21 3.48 -3.78 -4.43
CA MET A 21 3.86 -5.03 -5.08
C MET A 21 2.67 -6.00 -5.18
N ALA A 22 1.96 -6.22 -4.08
CA ALA A 22 0.81 -7.12 -4.06
C ALA A 22 -0.29 -6.68 -5.03
N VAL A 23 -0.61 -5.37 -5.09
CA VAL A 23 -1.58 -4.85 -6.06
C VAL A 23 -1.12 -5.11 -7.50
N ARG A 24 0.15 -4.83 -7.82
CA ARG A 24 0.72 -5.07 -9.15
C ARG A 24 0.68 -6.54 -9.55
N GLU A 25 1.04 -7.44 -8.64
CA GLU A 25 1.00 -8.89 -8.87
C GLU A 25 -0.42 -9.38 -9.17
N ILE A 26 -1.40 -8.95 -8.38
CA ILE A 26 -2.81 -9.32 -8.59
C ILE A 26 -3.33 -8.76 -9.93
N GLU A 27 -2.92 -7.56 -10.32
CA GLU A 27 -3.27 -7.00 -11.64
C GLU A 27 -2.71 -7.80 -12.80
N ILE A 28 -1.45 -8.24 -12.69
CA ILE A 28 -0.83 -9.14 -13.67
C ILE A 28 -1.62 -10.45 -13.73
N ASP A 29 -1.94 -11.02 -12.59
CA ASP A 29 -2.66 -12.29 -12.45
C ASP A 29 -4.07 -12.24 -13.08
N LEU A 30 -4.78 -11.12 -12.88
CA LEU A 30 -6.07 -10.84 -13.50
C LEU A 30 -5.95 -10.67 -15.03
N ARG A 31 -4.92 -9.99 -15.53
CA ARG A 31 -4.70 -9.83 -16.98
C ARG A 31 -4.40 -11.18 -17.64
N LEU A 32 -3.53 -12.00 -17.04
CA LEU A 32 -3.21 -13.33 -17.54
C LEU A 32 -4.47 -14.20 -17.64
N ARG A 33 -5.34 -14.16 -16.61
CA ARG A 33 -6.62 -14.89 -16.65
C ARG A 33 -7.59 -14.33 -17.67
N ALA A 34 -7.67 -13.01 -17.86
CA ALA A 34 -8.53 -12.43 -18.90
C ALA A 34 -8.14 -12.87 -20.32
N MET A 35 -6.88 -13.27 -20.53
CA MET A 35 -6.38 -13.81 -21.79
C MET A 35 -6.51 -15.34 -21.90
N ALA A 36 -6.89 -16.03 -20.81
CA ALA A 36 -7.03 -17.48 -20.77
C ALA A 36 -8.41 -17.93 -21.26
N ASN A 37 -8.48 -19.09 -21.92
CA ASN A 37 -9.74 -19.64 -22.46
C ASN A 37 -10.62 -20.34 -21.40
N ASN A 38 -10.11 -20.56 -20.19
CA ASN A 38 -10.78 -21.29 -19.12
C ASN A 38 -10.69 -20.52 -17.78
N VAL A 39 -11.55 -19.53 -17.62
CA VAL A 39 -11.53 -18.64 -16.47
C VAL A 39 -12.50 -19.14 -15.39
N ASN A 40 -12.00 -19.27 -14.15
CA ASN A 40 -12.84 -19.55 -13.00
C ASN A 40 -13.37 -18.25 -12.40
N GLU A 41 -14.68 -18.01 -12.54
CA GLU A 41 -15.32 -16.77 -12.07
C GLU A 41 -15.16 -16.55 -10.56
N ARG A 42 -15.18 -17.62 -9.74
CA ARG A 42 -14.99 -17.49 -8.29
C ARG A 42 -13.59 -17.00 -7.93
N GLU A 43 -12.60 -17.46 -8.67
CA GLU A 43 -11.21 -17.04 -8.51
C GLU A 43 -11.03 -15.59 -8.93
N LEU A 44 -11.66 -15.16 -10.03
CA LEU A 44 -11.64 -13.75 -10.43
C LEU A 44 -12.26 -12.83 -9.39
N ILE A 45 -13.42 -13.22 -8.82
CA ILE A 45 -14.08 -12.45 -7.76
C ILE A 45 -13.15 -12.33 -6.55
N LEU A 46 -12.50 -13.43 -6.15
CA LEU A 46 -11.55 -13.42 -5.05
C LEU A 46 -10.35 -12.49 -5.33
N LEU A 47 -9.75 -12.58 -6.51
CA LEU A 47 -8.61 -11.73 -6.90
C LEU A 47 -8.99 -10.25 -6.92
N ARG A 48 -10.17 -9.90 -7.45
CA ARG A 48 -10.66 -8.51 -7.47
C ARG A 48 -10.86 -7.97 -6.05
N ARG A 49 -11.50 -8.76 -5.18
CA ARG A 49 -11.68 -8.38 -3.78
C ARG A 49 -10.33 -8.20 -3.07
N LEU A 50 -9.38 -9.13 -3.27
CA LEU A 50 -8.05 -9.03 -2.66
C LEU A 50 -7.30 -7.79 -3.16
N LYS A 51 -7.44 -7.44 -4.45
CA LYS A 51 -6.89 -6.21 -5.01
C LYS A 51 -7.46 -4.97 -4.31
N GLU A 52 -8.78 -4.91 -4.12
CA GLU A 52 -9.45 -3.80 -3.43
C GLU A 52 -8.97 -3.69 -1.97
N GLU A 53 -8.91 -4.80 -1.25
CA GLU A 53 -8.42 -4.83 0.14
C GLU A 53 -6.96 -4.34 0.24
N LYS A 54 -6.09 -4.71 -0.70
CA LYS A 54 -4.69 -4.23 -0.75
C LYS A 54 -4.59 -2.76 -1.15
N ALA A 55 -5.43 -2.28 -2.07
CA ALA A 55 -5.48 -0.88 -2.46
C ALA A 55 -5.95 0.02 -1.31
N ASP A 56 -6.96 -0.42 -0.55
CA ASP A 56 -7.45 0.28 0.64
C ASP A 56 -6.36 0.39 1.73
N LEU A 57 -5.62 -0.70 1.95
CA LEU A 57 -4.50 -0.70 2.89
C LEU A 57 -3.39 0.25 2.44
N LEU A 58 -3.02 0.21 1.15
CA LEU A 58 -2.05 1.12 0.56
C LEU A 58 -2.47 2.58 0.77
N TYR A 59 -3.74 2.92 0.48
CA TYR A 59 -4.27 4.27 0.66
C TYR A 59 -4.12 4.76 2.11
N ARG A 60 -4.45 3.91 3.09
CA ARG A 60 -4.27 4.24 4.51
C ARG A 60 -2.81 4.45 4.87
N CYS A 61 -1.91 3.63 4.35
CA CYS A 61 -0.47 3.79 4.59
C CYS A 61 0.09 5.08 3.97
N LEU A 62 -0.35 5.44 2.77
CA LEU A 62 0.01 6.71 2.12
C LEU A 62 -0.50 7.91 2.92
N ASN A 63 -1.74 7.87 3.42
CA ASN A 63 -2.26 8.93 4.30
C ASN A 63 -1.43 9.06 5.57
N LEU A 64 -1.03 7.93 6.18
CA LEU A 64 -0.17 7.95 7.35
C LEU A 64 1.21 8.53 7.03
N LYS A 65 1.76 8.23 5.85
CA LYS A 65 3.03 8.79 5.38
C LYS A 65 2.96 10.31 5.27
N GLU A 66 1.90 10.84 4.69
CA GLU A 66 1.68 12.29 4.60
C GLU A 66 1.53 12.93 5.98
N ALA A 67 0.83 12.27 6.92
CA ALA A 67 0.73 12.74 8.30
C ALA A 67 2.11 12.81 8.99
N PHE A 68 2.95 11.79 8.80
CA PHE A 68 4.34 11.80 9.29
C PHE A 68 5.16 12.96 8.70
N ILE A 69 5.01 13.24 7.41
CA ILE A 69 5.69 14.36 6.74
C ILE A 69 5.20 15.71 7.27
N ALA A 70 3.89 15.86 7.49
CA ALA A 70 3.31 17.08 8.05
C ALA A 70 3.85 17.37 9.46
N LEU A 71 3.88 16.35 10.33
CA LEU A 71 4.43 16.47 11.68
C LEU A 71 5.91 16.85 11.69
N LEU A 72 6.70 16.36 10.72
CA LEU A 72 8.11 16.76 10.57
C LEU A 72 8.23 18.24 10.22
N ARG A 73 7.46 18.72 9.24
CA ARG A 73 7.47 20.12 8.81
C ARG A 73 7.04 21.08 9.92
N GLU A 74 6.05 20.71 10.72
CA GLU A 74 5.62 21.52 11.88
C GLU A 74 6.70 21.61 12.96
N ASN A 75 7.44 20.53 13.23
CA ASN A 75 8.55 20.55 14.18
C ASN A 75 9.72 21.42 13.69
N ASP A 76 10.01 21.42 12.39
CA ASP A 76 11.05 22.29 11.81
C ASP A 76 10.69 23.78 11.90
N LEU A 77 9.39 24.11 11.77
CA LEU A 77 8.89 25.48 11.91
C LEU A 77 8.83 25.96 13.37
N ALA A 78 8.60 25.08 14.33
CA ALA A 78 8.55 25.42 15.76
C ALA A 78 9.94 25.53 16.43
N ALA A 79 10.98 25.06 15.76
CA ALA A 79 12.37 25.10 16.25
C ALA A 79 13.15 26.36 15.81
N GLY A 80 12.51 27.30 15.11
CA GLY A 80 13.06 28.62 14.72
C GLY A 80 12.41 29.77 15.48
#